data_AF-X1B7P7-F1
#
_entry.id   AF-X1B7P7-F1
#
_cell.length_a   1.000
_cell.length_b   1.000
_cell.length_c   1.000
_cell.angle_alpha   90.00
_cell.angle_beta   90.00
_cell.angle_gamma   90.00
#
_symmetry.space_group_name_H-M   'P 1'
#
loop_
_entity.id
_entity.type
_entity.pdbx_description
1 polymer ?
#
loop_
_entity_poly.entity_id
_entity_poly.type
_entity_poly.pdbx_seq_one_letter_code
_entity_poly.pdbx_strand_id
1 'polypeptide(L)'
;MDNKTQLYVKSRAQRPYLVYEPDSDAEYSQVIKYDVSDIEPQVALPHSPANTKPVGQVKNIEINQAVIGSCTNGRLEDLRIAAQILKGRKVHPGVRCIILPGSQQVYLDALV
;
A
#
# COMPACT_ATOMS: atom_id res chain seq x y z
N MET A 1 -2.17 -7.22 -20.60
CA MET A 1 -1.74 -5.96 -19.94
C MET A 1 -2.88 -4.95 -19.95
N ASP A 2 -3.36 -4.58 -18.76
CA ASP A 2 -4.44 -3.60 -18.62
C ASP A 2 -3.97 -2.15 -18.86
N ASN A 3 -4.94 -1.22 -19.03
CA ASN A 3 -4.69 0.20 -19.31
C ASN A 3 -3.81 0.88 -18.25
N LYS A 4 -4.03 0.60 -16.97
CA LYS A 4 -3.25 1.18 -15.87
C LYS A 4 -1.78 0.81 -15.97
N THR A 5 -1.49 -0.46 -16.25
CA THR A 5 -0.13 -0.94 -16.46
C THR A 5 0.50 -0.28 -17.69
N GLN A 6 -0.22 -0.16 -18.80
CA GLN A 6 0.33 0.49 -20.00
C GLN A 6 0.72 1.95 -19.72
N LEU A 7 -0.16 2.72 -19.06
CA LEU A 7 0.09 4.12 -18.73
C LEU A 7 1.28 4.27 -17.77
N TYR A 8 1.41 3.36 -16.80
CA TYR A 8 2.53 3.37 -15.86
C TYR A 8 3.87 3.06 -16.56
N VAL A 9 3.89 2.03 -17.41
CA VAL A 9 5.12 1.54 -18.07
C VAL A 9 5.56 2.45 -19.21
N LYS A 10 4.63 3.01 -19.99
CA LYS A 10 4.92 3.81 -21.20
C LYS A 10 5.87 4.98 -20.95
N SER A 11 5.78 5.65 -19.80
CA SER A 11 6.67 6.77 -19.46
C SER A 11 7.96 6.35 -18.75
N ARG A 12 8.14 5.06 -18.45
CA ARG A 12 9.23 4.55 -17.59
C ARG A 12 10.12 3.50 -18.26
N ALA A 13 9.57 2.71 -19.18
CA ALA A 13 10.33 1.70 -19.91
C ALA A 13 11.35 2.37 -20.83
N GLN A 14 12.62 2.03 -20.65
CA GLN A 14 13.71 2.51 -21.52
C GLN A 14 14.04 1.54 -22.66
N ARG A 15 13.46 0.33 -22.64
CA ARG A 15 13.71 -0.73 -23.62
C ARG A 15 12.38 -1.23 -24.20
N PRO A 16 12.39 -1.78 -25.43
CA PRO A 16 11.23 -2.48 -25.96
C PRO A 16 10.81 -3.61 -25.02
N TYR A 17 9.50 -3.81 -24.88
CA TYR A 17 8.91 -4.86 -24.05
C TYR A 17 7.79 -5.56 -24.82
N LEU A 18 7.57 -6.82 -24.47
CA LEU A 18 6.47 -7.63 -24.98
C LEU A 18 5.46 -7.84 -23.85
N VAL A 19 4.19 -7.83 -24.21
CA VAL A 19 3.10 -8.12 -23.29
C VAL A 19 2.77 -9.60 -23.38
N TYR A 20 2.71 -10.26 -22.22
CA TYR A 20 2.22 -11.62 -22.09
C TYR A 20 0.89 -11.61 -21.34
N GLU A 21 -0.03 -12.44 -21.78
CA GLU A 21 -1.33 -12.66 -21.15
C GLU A 21 -1.52 -14.16 -20.96
N PRO A 22 -2.26 -14.58 -19.92
CA PRO A 22 -2.59 -16.00 -19.76
C PRO A 22 -3.45 -16.48 -20.93
N ASP A 23 -3.21 -17.71 -21.36
CA ASP A 23 -4.06 -18.37 -22.36
C ASP A 23 -5.48 -18.56 -21.82
N SER A 24 -6.48 -18.54 -22.72
CA SER A 24 -7.89 -18.66 -22.33
C SER A 24 -8.25 -20.01 -21.72
N ASP A 25 -7.43 -21.04 -21.94
CA ASP A 25 -7.57 -22.42 -21.49
C ASP A 25 -6.54 -22.81 -20.41
N ALA A 26 -5.85 -21.82 -19.81
CA ALA A 26 -4.88 -22.08 -18.75
C ALA A 26 -5.52 -22.78 -17.53
N GLU A 27 -4.93 -23.90 -17.11
CA GLU A 27 -5.33 -24.63 -15.91
C GLU A 27 -4.59 -24.12 -14.66
N TYR A 28 -5.34 -23.86 -13.58
CA TYR A 28 -4.79 -23.42 -12.29
C TYR A 28 -4.87 -24.55 -11.27
N SER A 29 -3.81 -24.76 -10.48
CA SER A 29 -3.82 -25.75 -9.38
C SER A 29 -4.85 -25.44 -8.29
N GLN A 30 -5.20 -24.15 -8.13
CA GLN A 30 -6.21 -23.68 -7.21
C GLN A 30 -6.78 -22.34 -7.68
N VAL A 31 -8.09 -22.17 -7.60
CA VAL A 31 -8.77 -20.89 -7.83
C VAL A 31 -9.43 -20.43 -6.53
N ILE A 32 -9.00 -19.29 -6.01
CA ILE A 32 -9.57 -18.69 -4.80
C ILE A 32 -10.32 -17.41 -5.19
N LYS A 33 -11.60 -17.33 -4.81
CA LYS A 33 -12.45 -16.16 -5.07
C LYS A 33 -12.64 -15.39 -3.77
N TYR A 34 -12.42 -14.08 -3.83
CA TYR A 34 -12.61 -13.18 -2.70
C TYR A 34 -13.67 -12.14 -3.05
N ASP A 35 -14.69 -12.00 -2.21
CA ASP A 35 -15.54 -10.82 -2.22
C ASP A 35 -14.87 -9.75 -1.35
N VAL A 36 -14.70 -8.55 -1.91
CA VAL A 36 -13.99 -7.43 -1.27
C VAL A 36 -14.88 -6.21 -1.09
N SER A 37 -16.18 -6.33 -1.40
CA SER A 37 -17.15 -5.23 -1.31
C SER A 37 -17.23 -4.66 0.11
N ASP A 38 -17.15 -5.53 1.11
CA ASP A 38 -17.33 -5.18 2.54
C ASP A 38 -16.05 -5.35 3.37
N ILE A 39 -14.87 -5.28 2.73
CA ILE A 39 -13.61 -5.46 3.45
C ILE A 39 -13.30 -4.24 4.36
N GLU A 40 -13.29 -4.47 5.67
CA GLU A 40 -12.84 -3.48 6.64
C GLU A 40 -11.33 -3.22 6.53
N PRO A 41 -10.81 -2.07 7.04
CA PRO A 41 -9.39 -1.90 7.26
C PRO A 41 -8.81 -3.05 8.07
N GLN A 42 -7.68 -3.60 7.62
CA GLN A 42 -7.04 -4.76 8.21
C GLN A 42 -5.74 -4.38 8.93
N VAL A 43 -5.37 -5.13 9.96
CA VAL A 43 -4.07 -5.03 10.63
C VAL A 43 -3.50 -6.42 10.94
N ALA A 44 -2.23 -6.62 10.58
CA ALA A 44 -1.48 -7.81 10.94
C ALA A 44 -0.92 -7.67 12.37
N LEU A 45 -1.25 -8.60 13.24
CA LEU A 45 -0.77 -8.65 14.62
C LEU A 45 0.55 -9.44 14.70
N PRO A 46 1.38 -9.18 15.73
CA PRO A 46 2.60 -9.95 15.92
C PRO A 46 2.35 -11.46 16.08
N HIS A 47 3.29 -12.33 15.71
CA HIS A 47 4.57 -12.06 15.03
C HIS A 47 4.56 -12.50 13.56
N SER A 48 3.38 -12.63 12.94
CA SER A 48 3.23 -13.13 11.57
C SER A 48 2.30 -12.25 10.73
N PRO A 49 2.65 -11.93 9.48
CA PRO A 49 1.75 -11.24 8.56
C PRO A 49 0.41 -11.97 8.37
N ALA A 50 0.40 -13.30 8.49
CA ALA A 50 -0.82 -14.10 8.36
C ALA A 50 -1.80 -13.90 9.53
N ASN A 51 -1.35 -13.36 10.67
CA ASN A 51 -2.20 -13.06 11.82
C ASN A 51 -2.96 -11.74 11.61
N THR A 52 -3.73 -11.64 10.53
CA THR A 52 -4.46 -10.44 10.13
C THR A 52 -5.87 -10.45 10.71
N LYS A 53 -6.31 -9.30 11.23
CA LYS A 53 -7.67 -9.09 11.75
C LYS A 53 -8.26 -7.77 11.26
N PRO A 54 -9.59 -7.67 11.12
CA PRO A 54 -10.25 -6.39 10.94
C PRO A 54 -9.93 -5.47 12.11
N VAL A 55 -9.65 -4.19 11.82
CA VAL A 55 -9.30 -3.19 12.84
C VAL A 55 -10.41 -3.08 13.89
N GLY A 56 -11.69 -3.26 13.52
CA GLY A 56 -12.82 -3.23 14.46
C GLY A 56 -12.79 -4.33 15.53
N GLN A 57 -12.03 -5.42 15.32
CA GLN A 57 -11.86 -6.51 16.29
C GLN A 57 -10.62 -6.34 17.18
N VAL A 58 -9.80 -5.33 16.90
CA VAL A 58 -8.58 -5.06 17.67
C VAL A 58 -8.92 -4.09 18.80
N LYS A 59 -8.54 -4.44 20.02
CA LYS A 59 -8.74 -3.59 21.21
C LYS A 59 -7.82 -2.37 21.15
N ASN A 60 -7.99 -1.44 22.09
CA ASN A 60 -7.05 -0.34 22.27
C ASN A 60 -5.65 -0.89 22.57
N ILE A 61 -4.77 -0.80 21.57
CA ILE A 61 -3.36 -1.11 21.67
C ILE A 61 -2.61 0.22 21.62
N GLU A 62 -1.83 0.49 22.66
CA GLU A 62 -0.93 1.63 22.64
C GLU A 62 0.24 1.35 21.69
N ILE A 63 0.58 2.35 20.87
CA ILE A 63 1.77 2.33 20.03
C ILE A 63 2.74 3.39 20.52
N ASN A 64 4.03 3.10 20.46
CA ASN A 64 5.07 4.10 20.73
C ASN A 64 5.66 4.68 19.43
N GLN A 65 5.40 4.02 18.29
CA GLN A 65 5.91 4.43 16.98
C GLN A 65 4.92 4.08 15.88
N ALA A 66 4.79 4.98 14.92
CA ALA A 66 4.15 4.75 13.62
C ALA A 66 5.17 4.98 12.51
N VAL A 67 5.29 4.02 11.59
CA VAL A 67 6.12 4.15 10.38
C VAL A 67 5.19 4.15 9.18
N ILE A 68 5.19 5.24 8.41
CA ILE A 68 4.38 5.41 7.22
C ILE A 68 5.34 5.45 6.04
N GLY A 69 5.21 4.48 5.14
CA GLY A 69 6.05 4.38 3.97
C GLY A 69 7.13 3.30 4.08
N SER A 70 7.27 2.57 2.99
CA SER A 70 8.17 1.43 2.79
C SER A 70 8.15 1.08 1.29
N CYS A 71 8.71 -0.07 0.90
CA CYS A 71 8.53 -0.59 -0.45
C CYS A 71 7.05 -0.90 -0.79
N THR A 72 6.21 -1.23 0.19
CA THR A 72 4.80 -1.57 -0.03
C THR A 72 3.88 -0.35 -0.10
N ASN A 73 4.14 0.67 0.75
CA ASN A 73 3.20 1.78 1.00
C ASN A 73 3.87 3.17 0.97
N GLY A 74 4.93 3.32 0.18
CA GLY A 74 5.71 4.55 0.07
C GLY A 74 5.48 5.35 -1.21
N ARG A 75 4.42 5.10 -1.97
CA ARG A 75 4.12 5.87 -3.20
C ARG A 75 3.50 7.21 -2.87
N LEU A 76 3.43 8.09 -3.87
CA LEU A 76 2.87 9.43 -3.71
C LEU A 76 1.40 9.38 -3.29
N GLU A 77 0.60 8.44 -3.79
CA GLU A 77 -0.79 8.29 -3.33
C GLU A 77 -0.89 7.88 -1.85
N ASP A 78 0.02 7.03 -1.37
CA ASP A 78 0.03 6.59 0.03
C ASP A 78 0.32 7.78 0.97
N LEU A 79 1.32 8.59 0.63
CA LEU A 79 1.69 9.80 1.38
C LEU A 79 0.56 10.83 1.37
N ARG A 80 -0.16 10.98 0.26
CA ARG A 80 -1.32 11.89 0.17
C ARG A 80 -2.46 11.47 1.08
N ILE A 81 -2.78 10.17 1.14
CA ILE A 81 -3.80 9.65 2.06
C ILE A 81 -3.39 9.91 3.51
N ALA A 82 -2.14 9.61 3.87
CA ALA A 82 -1.62 9.87 5.20
C ALA A 82 -1.68 11.38 5.55
N ALA A 83 -1.29 12.26 4.63
CA ALA A 83 -1.35 13.70 4.81
C ALA A 83 -2.80 14.21 4.99
N GLN A 84 -3.77 13.66 4.26
CA GLN A 84 -5.19 13.99 4.43
C GLN A 84 -5.71 13.61 5.82
N ILE A 85 -5.36 12.42 6.31
CA ILE A 85 -5.76 11.95 7.66
C ILE A 85 -5.13 12.83 8.75
N LEU A 86 -3.86 13.22 8.58
CA LEU A 86 -3.11 14.02 9.54
C LEU A 86 -3.41 15.53 9.46
N LYS A 87 -4.09 16.00 8.41
CA LYS A 87 -4.34 17.43 8.18
C LYS A 87 -5.08 18.07 9.36
N GLY A 88 -4.50 19.13 9.91
CA GLY A 88 -5.06 19.85 11.07
C GLY A 88 -4.91 19.11 12.41
N ARG A 89 -4.24 17.95 12.43
CA ARG A 89 -3.98 17.17 13.64
C ARG A 89 -2.50 17.23 14.00
N LYS A 90 -2.19 16.91 15.25
CA LYS A 90 -0.82 16.69 15.73
C LYS A 90 -0.66 15.24 16.15
N VAL A 91 0.50 14.67 15.84
CA VAL A 91 0.87 13.35 16.36
C VAL A 91 0.91 13.42 17.88
N HIS A 92 0.42 12.37 18.54
CA HIS A 92 0.41 12.29 20.00
C HIS A 92 1.85 12.39 20.56
N PRO A 93 2.12 13.16 21.64
CA PRO A 93 3.49 13.39 22.13
C PRO A 93 4.29 12.12 22.49
N GLY A 94 3.60 11.06 22.92
CA GLY A 94 4.20 9.76 23.23
C GLY A 94 4.47 8.85 22.02
N VAL A 95 4.19 9.31 20.79
CA VAL A 95 4.31 8.51 19.57
C VAL A 95 5.33 9.14 18.62
N ARG A 96 6.36 8.38 18.26
CA ARG A 96 7.27 8.75 17.18
C ARG A 96 6.63 8.42 15.84
N CYS A 97 6.32 9.42 15.03
CA CYS A 97 5.88 9.22 13.65
C CYS A 97 7.06 9.40 12.68
N ILE A 98 7.31 8.40 11.85
CA ILE A 98 8.38 8.39 10.84
C ILE A 98 7.73 8.23 9.47
N ILE A 99 8.03 9.13 8.54
CA ILE A 99 7.51 9.10 7.16
C ILE A 99 8.67 8.82 6.20
N LEU A 100 8.56 7.75 5.41
CA LEU A 100 9.60 7.25 4.51
C LEU A 100 9.06 7.12 3.07
N PRO A 101 9.28 8.13 2.20
CA PRO A 101 8.97 8.02 0.79
C PRO A 101 9.70 6.84 0.14
N GLY A 102 9.02 6.10 -0.74
CA GLY A 102 9.53 4.88 -1.35
C GLY A 102 10.63 5.09 -2.39
N SER A 103 10.87 6.32 -2.81
CA SER A 103 12.00 6.72 -3.65
C SER A 103 12.30 8.21 -3.51
N GLN A 104 13.46 8.63 -3.99
CA GLN A 104 13.82 10.05 -4.07
C GLN A 104 12.82 10.85 -4.93
N GLN A 105 12.37 10.29 -6.06
CA GLN A 105 11.39 10.96 -6.92
C GLN A 105 10.08 11.20 -6.17
N VAL A 106 9.56 10.18 -5.46
CA VAL A 106 8.33 10.32 -4.67
C VAL A 106 8.50 11.36 -3.55
N TYR A 107 9.67 11.41 -2.90
CA TYR A 107 9.95 12.45 -1.92
C TYR A 107 9.84 13.86 -2.54
N LEU A 108 10.50 14.08 -3.68
CA LEU A 108 10.46 15.36 -4.38
C LEU A 108 9.03 15.74 -4.81
N ASP A 109 8.29 14.77 -5.36
CA ASP A 109 6.90 14.96 -5.78
C ASP A 109 5.95 15.24 -4.61
N ALA A 110 6.32 14.86 -3.38
CA ALA A 110 5.52 15.08 -2.17
C ALA A 110 5.81 16.45 -1.50
N LEU A 111 6.87 17.14 -1.90
CA LEU A 111 7.22 18.49 -1.39
C LEU A 111 6.48 19.61 -2.11
N VAL A 112 5.93 19.32 -3.30
CA VAL A 112 5.20 20.26 -4.17
C VAL A 112 3.69 20.10 -4.04
#